data_AF-A0A9E6D6S4-F1
#
_entry.id   AF-A0A9E6D6S4-F1
#
_cell.length_a   1.000
_cell.length_b   1.000
_cell.length_c   1.000
_cell.angle_alpha   90.00
_cell.angle_beta   90.00
_cell.angle_gamma   90.00
#
_symmetry.space_group_name_H-M   'P 1'
#
loop_
_entity.id
_entity.type
_entity.pdbx_description
1 polymer ?
#
loop_
_entity_poly.entity_id
_entity_poly.type
_entity_poly.pdbx_seq_one_letter_code
_entity_poly.pdbx_strand_id
1 'polypeptide(L)'
;MTSDVVLNFVNESNDQNNSEVVFFQKNVGTNFNELSVAWKVIKNCATGWHHEFRLPMQMHLSASDSWGNEIIKPIVAENGQLFNVEKGPSGDELAYQTLGTSRTEVQLRNDLVKGSIDAKIYKDGKLLAIKTGVSPSQKAVFQIKPTLWVGVVSQIEEGKVMNSAVMSDINTELGLIGVKSADIVMTGGGIGTAASKFQFHLDNIVYV
;
A
#
# COMPACT_ATOMS: atom_id res chain seq x y z
N MET A 1 17.09 7.89 -8.81
CA MET A 1 16.80 7.65 -7.39
C MET A 1 15.41 8.17 -7.12
N THR A 2 14.46 7.29 -6.86
CA THR A 2 13.09 7.68 -6.51
C THR A 2 13.13 8.15 -5.05
N SER A 3 13.09 9.46 -4.84
CA SER A 3 13.11 10.05 -3.51
C SER A 3 11.81 9.73 -2.76
N ASP A 4 11.91 9.47 -1.46
CA ASP A 4 10.75 9.34 -0.58
C ASP A 4 9.95 10.64 -0.57
N VAL A 5 8.63 10.51 -0.44
CA VAL A 5 7.73 11.66 -0.27
C VAL A 5 7.56 11.92 1.23
N VAL A 6 7.89 13.13 1.67
CA VAL A 6 7.72 13.53 3.07
C VAL A 6 6.31 14.08 3.26
N LEU A 7 5.50 13.44 4.08
CA LEU A 7 4.11 13.81 4.30
C LEU A 7 3.91 14.19 5.76
N ASN A 8 3.08 15.20 5.98
CA ASN A 8 2.70 15.63 7.31
C ASN A 8 1.18 15.67 7.42
N PHE A 9 0.60 14.78 8.20
CA PHE A 9 -0.84 14.80 8.45
C PHE A 9 -1.17 15.93 9.42
N VAL A 10 -2.14 16.78 9.09
CA VAL A 10 -2.62 17.88 9.95
C VAL A 10 -4.09 17.69 10.25
N ASN A 11 -4.45 17.58 11.53
CA ASN A 11 -5.84 17.45 11.94
C ASN A 11 -6.46 18.81 12.24
N GLU A 12 -7.24 19.35 11.32
CA GLU A 12 -8.05 20.55 11.50
C GLU A 12 -9.56 20.22 11.57
N SER A 13 -9.89 18.96 11.86
CA SER A 13 -11.26 18.50 11.94
C SER A 13 -11.92 18.90 13.27
N ASN A 14 -13.25 18.86 13.25
CA ASN A 14 -14.10 18.98 14.43
C ASN A 14 -14.36 17.61 15.08
N ASP A 15 -13.51 16.62 14.86
CA ASP A 15 -13.70 15.28 15.41
C ASP A 15 -13.57 15.27 16.94
N GLN A 16 -14.61 14.81 17.62
CA GLN A 16 -14.62 14.62 19.07
C GLN A 16 -14.48 13.15 19.46
N ASN A 17 -14.54 12.23 18.50
CA ASN A 17 -14.44 10.78 18.73
C ASN A 17 -13.01 10.25 18.64
N ASN A 18 -12.05 11.12 18.28
CA ASN A 18 -10.63 10.79 18.16
C ASN A 18 -10.41 9.58 17.24
N SER A 19 -11.00 9.69 16.04
CA SER A 19 -11.05 8.64 15.04
C SER A 19 -9.66 8.32 14.50
N GLU A 20 -9.48 7.09 14.01
CA GLU A 20 -8.23 6.66 13.41
C GLU A 20 -8.21 7.06 11.93
N VAL A 21 -7.05 7.54 11.46
CA VAL A 21 -6.85 7.86 10.04
C VAL A 21 -5.96 6.80 9.42
N VAL A 22 -6.45 6.17 8.36
CA VAL A 22 -5.71 5.13 7.64
C VAL A 22 -5.25 5.65 6.28
N PHE A 23 -4.01 5.33 5.94
CA PHE A 23 -3.42 5.56 4.63
C PHE A 23 -3.02 4.23 4.00
N PHE A 24 -3.31 4.08 2.71
CA PHE A 24 -2.98 2.89 1.95
C PHE A 24 -2.81 3.20 0.46
N GLN A 25 -2.27 2.26 -0.29
CA GLN A 25 -2.25 2.32 -1.74
C GLN A 25 -3.04 1.14 -2.30
N LYS A 26 -3.76 1.37 -3.40
CA LYS A 26 -4.45 0.31 -4.12
C LYS A 26 -3.53 -0.25 -5.18
N ASN A 27 -3.46 -1.56 -5.29
CA ASN A 27 -3.02 -2.17 -6.53
C ASN A 27 -4.18 -2.10 -7.54
N VAL A 28 -3.90 -1.57 -8.73
CA VAL A 28 -4.86 -1.49 -9.83
C VAL A 28 -4.60 -2.53 -10.93
N GLY A 29 -3.63 -3.43 -10.69
CA GLY A 29 -3.36 -4.61 -11.50
C GLY A 29 -4.56 -5.56 -11.52
N THR A 30 -4.69 -6.34 -12.59
CA THR A 30 -5.92 -7.06 -12.95
C THR A 30 -6.59 -7.90 -11.84
N ASN A 31 -7.86 -7.54 -11.55
CA ASN A 31 -8.98 -8.29 -10.93
C ASN A 31 -9.19 -8.37 -9.39
N PHE A 32 -10.48 -8.56 -9.09
CA PHE A 32 -11.36 -8.23 -7.94
C PHE A 32 -11.06 -8.74 -6.51
N ASN A 33 -10.01 -9.52 -6.26
CA ASN A 33 -9.79 -10.14 -4.93
C ASN A 33 -8.58 -9.55 -4.19
N GLU A 34 -8.25 -8.29 -4.45
CA GLU A 34 -7.07 -7.72 -3.87
C GLU A 34 -7.32 -7.01 -2.54
N LEU A 35 -6.56 -7.45 -1.56
CA LEU A 35 -6.64 -7.00 -0.19
C LEU A 35 -5.78 -5.74 -0.05
N SER A 36 -6.40 -4.61 0.25
CA SER A 36 -5.65 -3.40 0.61
C SER A 36 -5.13 -3.53 2.04
N VAL A 37 -3.89 -3.12 2.27
CA VAL A 37 -3.29 -3.16 3.59
C VAL A 37 -3.31 -1.76 4.21
N ALA A 38 -3.67 -1.66 5.48
CA ALA A 38 -3.60 -0.43 6.26
C ALA A 38 -2.13 -0.03 6.48
N TRP A 39 -1.48 0.53 5.47
CA TRP A 39 -0.04 0.71 5.43
C TRP A 39 0.47 1.69 6.50
N LYS A 40 -0.27 2.77 6.75
CA LYS A 40 0.02 3.72 7.84
C LYS A 40 -1.28 4.04 8.58
N VAL A 41 -1.27 3.95 9.90
CA VAL A 41 -2.43 4.29 10.74
C VAL A 41 -2.02 5.35 11.75
N ILE A 42 -2.70 6.49 11.72
CA ILE A 42 -2.52 7.57 12.70
C ILE A 42 -3.64 7.44 13.73
N LYS A 43 -3.26 7.23 14.98
CA LYS A 43 -4.17 7.12 16.13
C LYS A 43 -3.94 8.31 17.05
N ASN A 44 -4.99 8.74 17.74
CA ASN A 44 -4.90 9.74 18.82
C ASN A 44 -4.30 11.09 18.40
N CYS A 45 -4.53 11.54 17.16
CA CYS A 45 -4.08 12.86 16.70
C CYS A 45 -5.18 13.89 16.99
N ALA A 46 -4.99 14.71 18.02
CA ALA A 46 -5.99 15.72 18.42
C ALA A 46 -6.15 16.84 17.36
N THR A 47 -7.27 17.57 17.41
CA THR A 47 -7.47 18.77 16.60
C THR A 47 -6.37 19.81 16.88
N GLY A 48 -5.82 20.40 15.83
CA GLY A 48 -4.67 21.31 15.85
C GLY A 48 -3.31 20.61 15.93
N TRP A 49 -3.26 19.27 15.91
CA TRP A 49 -2.01 18.50 15.97
C TRP A 49 -1.66 17.95 14.59
N HIS A 50 -0.39 17.55 14.45
CA HIS A 50 0.12 17.00 13.21
C HIS A 50 1.01 15.76 13.44
N HIS A 51 1.26 14.99 12.38
CA HIS A 51 2.07 13.78 12.41
C HIS A 51 2.84 13.60 11.11
N GLU A 52 4.17 13.70 11.18
CA GLU A 52 5.06 13.46 10.03
C GLU A 52 5.25 11.95 9.77
N PHE A 53 5.24 11.56 8.50
CA PHE A 53 5.66 10.24 8.05
C PHE A 53 6.24 10.29 6.63
N ARG A 54 7.00 9.26 6.25
CA ARG A 54 7.62 9.15 4.92
C ARG A 54 6.93 8.05 4.13
N LEU A 55 6.56 8.36 2.89
CA LEU A 55 6.10 7.36 1.93
C LEU A 55 7.28 6.97 1.03
N PRO A 56 7.87 5.78 1.23
CA PRO A 56 8.95 5.33 0.39
C PRO A 56 8.45 5.03 -1.01
N MET A 57 9.23 5.44 -2.00
CA MET A 57 8.93 5.11 -3.41
C MET A 57 9.53 3.77 -3.82
N GLN A 58 10.56 3.29 -3.12
CA GLN A 58 11.14 1.97 -3.34
C GLN A 58 10.18 0.86 -2.86
N MET A 59 9.96 -0.12 -3.72
CA MET A 59 9.16 -1.32 -3.41
C MET A 59 10.08 -2.53 -3.27
N HIS A 60 9.68 -3.47 -2.43
CA HIS A 60 10.31 -4.77 -2.32
C HIS A 60 9.29 -5.87 -2.63
N LEU A 61 9.68 -6.85 -3.43
CA LEU A 61 8.88 -8.02 -3.78
C LEU A 61 9.34 -9.22 -2.94
N SER A 62 8.37 -9.97 -2.42
CA SER A 62 8.60 -11.26 -1.75
C SER A 62 7.55 -12.28 -2.17
N ALA A 63 7.74 -13.52 -1.74
CA ALA A 63 6.75 -14.58 -1.85
C ALA A 63 6.71 -15.42 -0.58
N SER A 64 5.54 -16.00 -0.29
CA SER A 64 5.38 -17.05 0.71
C SER A 64 4.67 -18.27 0.14
N ASP A 65 4.92 -19.43 0.73
CA ASP A 65 4.22 -20.67 0.37
C ASP A 65 2.94 -20.87 1.19
N SER A 66 2.21 -21.95 0.88
CA SER A 66 0.97 -22.32 1.57
C SER A 66 1.13 -22.76 3.02
N TRP A 67 2.36 -22.98 3.49
CA TRP A 67 2.66 -23.37 4.87
C TRP A 67 3.06 -22.18 5.74
N GLY A 68 3.05 -20.97 5.17
CA GLY A 68 3.41 -19.73 5.87
C GLY A 68 4.91 -19.46 5.89
N ASN A 69 5.71 -20.21 5.14
CA ASN A 69 7.13 -19.89 4.99
C ASN A 69 7.27 -18.71 4.02
N GLU A 70 8.15 -17.77 4.34
CA GLU A 70 8.38 -16.58 3.53
C GLU A 70 9.85 -16.44 3.15
N ILE A 71 10.08 -15.93 1.95
CA ILE A 71 11.42 -15.59 1.49
C ILE A 71 11.99 -14.46 2.36
N ILE A 72 13.08 -14.79 3.06
CA ILE A 72 13.70 -13.90 4.07
C ILE A 72 14.39 -12.66 3.46
N LYS A 73 14.68 -12.67 2.16
CA LYS A 73 15.30 -11.55 1.43
C LYS A 73 14.39 -11.06 0.31
N PRO A 74 13.47 -10.13 0.59
CA PRO A 74 12.72 -9.43 -0.45
C PRO A 74 13.67 -8.73 -1.43
N ILE A 75 13.30 -8.68 -2.71
CA ILE A 75 14.11 -8.06 -3.77
C ILE A 75 13.55 -6.68 -4.08
N VAL A 76 14.42 -5.69 -4.28
CA VAL A 76 13.99 -4.37 -4.78
C VAL A 76 13.30 -4.55 -6.13
N ALA A 77 12.08 -4.04 -6.25
CA ALA A 77 11.27 -4.17 -7.44
C ALA A 77 10.93 -2.80 -8.03
N GLU A 78 11.10 -2.68 -9.34
CA GLU A 78 10.75 -1.50 -10.13
C GLU A 78 9.68 -1.84 -11.16
N ASN A 79 8.85 -0.85 -11.47
CA ASN A 79 7.86 -0.97 -12.54
C ASN A 79 8.57 -1.32 -13.86
N GLY A 80 7.99 -2.26 -14.61
CA GLY A 80 8.61 -2.80 -15.82
C GLY A 80 9.35 -4.12 -15.62
N GLN A 81 9.47 -4.64 -14.40
CA GLN A 81 10.24 -5.85 -14.12
C GLN A 81 9.35 -7.09 -13.97
N LEU A 82 9.90 -8.22 -14.41
CA LEU A 82 9.35 -9.56 -14.22
C LEU A 82 10.32 -10.38 -13.35
N PHE A 83 9.74 -11.00 -12.33
CA PHE A 83 10.38 -11.92 -11.41
C PHE A 83 9.73 -13.29 -11.51
N ASN A 84 10.39 -14.31 -10.99
CA ASN A 84 9.79 -15.62 -10.79
C ASN A 84 10.13 -16.21 -9.42
N VAL A 85 9.27 -17.12 -8.97
CA VAL A 85 9.64 -18.12 -7.97
C VAL A 85 9.89 -19.44 -8.67
N GLU A 86 11.07 -20.02 -8.49
CA GLU A 86 11.47 -21.30 -9.09
C GLU A 86 12.07 -22.25 -8.06
N LYS A 87 12.27 -23.52 -8.44
CA LYS A 87 12.82 -24.53 -7.55
C LYS A 87 14.35 -24.45 -7.55
N GLY A 88 14.94 -24.07 -6.42
CA GLY A 88 16.38 -24.10 -6.18
C GLY A 88 16.85 -25.36 -5.43
N PRO A 89 18.17 -25.50 -5.17
CA PRO A 89 18.76 -26.67 -4.52
C PRO A 89 18.31 -26.89 -3.06
N SER A 90 17.94 -25.82 -2.35
CA SER A 90 17.56 -25.87 -0.92
C SER A 90 16.11 -25.45 -0.66
N GLY A 91 15.30 -25.20 -1.70
CA GLY A 91 13.96 -24.68 -1.52
C GLY A 91 13.50 -23.88 -2.74
N ASP A 92 12.42 -23.14 -2.55
CA ASP A 92 11.90 -22.24 -3.58
C ASP A 92 12.67 -20.91 -3.50
N GLU A 93 13.04 -20.35 -4.65
CA GLU A 93 13.88 -19.16 -4.75
C GLU A 93 13.16 -18.08 -5.57
N LEU A 94 13.21 -16.83 -5.08
CA LEU A 94 12.73 -15.65 -5.82
C LEU A 94 13.91 -15.05 -6.58
N ALA A 95 13.73 -14.85 -7.88
CA ALA A 95 14.75 -14.28 -8.75
C ALA A 95 14.19 -13.23 -9.70
N TYR A 96 15.02 -12.25 -10.04
CA TYR A 96 14.78 -11.38 -11.19
C TYR A 96 14.97 -12.19 -12.48
N GLN A 97 14.05 -12.04 -13.42
CA GLN A 97 14.13 -12.70 -14.72
C GLN A 97 14.52 -11.71 -15.81
N THR A 98 13.65 -10.75 -16.09
CA THR A 98 13.78 -9.85 -17.24
C THR A 98 12.87 -8.63 -17.09
N LEU A 99 12.84 -7.78 -18.11
CA LEU A 99 11.80 -6.77 -18.25
C LEU A 99 10.47 -7.44 -18.60
N GLY A 100 9.42 -7.06 -17.89
CA GLY A 100 8.05 -7.47 -18.17
C GLY A 100 7.51 -6.80 -19.44
N THR A 101 6.34 -7.27 -19.88
CA THR A 101 5.65 -6.72 -21.06
C THR A 101 4.99 -5.36 -20.80
N SER A 102 4.82 -4.98 -19.54
CA SER A 102 4.19 -3.73 -19.11
C SER A 102 5.19 -2.88 -18.36
N ARG A 103 5.33 -1.61 -18.73
CA ARG A 103 6.27 -0.66 -18.10
C ARG A 103 5.76 -0.11 -16.76
N THR A 104 4.51 -0.38 -16.40
CA THR A 104 3.86 0.16 -15.21
C THR A 104 3.63 -0.90 -14.14
N GLU A 105 4.07 -2.13 -14.37
CA GLU A 105 3.78 -3.27 -13.50
C GLU A 105 5.06 -3.91 -12.97
N VAL A 106 5.00 -4.35 -11.73
CA VAL A 106 5.86 -5.39 -11.18
C VAL A 106 5.14 -6.72 -11.35
N GLN A 107 5.77 -7.68 -12.00
CA GLN A 107 5.17 -9.00 -12.24
C GLN A 107 5.95 -10.09 -11.51
N LEU A 108 5.25 -11.03 -10.88
CA LEU A 108 5.83 -12.23 -10.29
C LEU A 108 5.16 -13.48 -10.88
N ARG A 109 5.92 -14.33 -11.57
CA ARG A 109 5.43 -15.61 -12.08
C ARG A 109 5.77 -16.75 -11.11
N ASN A 110 4.83 -17.66 -10.90
CA ASN A 110 5.12 -18.90 -10.19
C ASN A 110 5.60 -19.95 -11.20
N ASP A 111 6.89 -20.27 -11.19
CA ASP A 111 7.52 -21.26 -12.07
C ASP A 111 7.72 -22.63 -11.40
N LEU A 112 7.16 -22.82 -10.21
CA LEU A 112 7.13 -24.13 -9.56
C LEU A 112 6.23 -25.08 -10.35
N VAL A 113 6.62 -26.35 -10.41
CA VAL A 113 5.81 -27.41 -11.04
C VAL A 113 4.53 -27.70 -10.23
N LYS A 114 4.59 -27.50 -8.91
CA LYS A 114 3.48 -27.70 -7.96
C LYS A 114 3.61 -26.72 -6.80
N GLY A 115 2.47 -26.30 -6.26
CA GLY A 115 2.38 -25.40 -5.11
C GLY A 115 1.97 -24.00 -5.55
N SER A 116 1.06 -23.39 -4.79
CA SER A 116 0.70 -21.98 -4.95
C SER A 116 1.59 -21.12 -4.06
N ILE A 117 1.86 -19.90 -4.52
CA ILE A 117 2.56 -18.88 -3.73
C ILE A 117 1.64 -17.70 -3.47
N ASP A 118 1.89 -16.98 -2.38
CA ASP A 118 1.36 -15.65 -2.18
C ASP A 118 2.45 -14.64 -2.54
N ALA A 119 2.16 -13.75 -3.47
CA ALA A 119 3.06 -12.68 -3.90
C ALA A 119 2.82 -11.43 -3.05
N LYS A 120 3.88 -10.80 -2.53
CA LYS A 120 3.78 -9.69 -1.60
C LYS A 120 4.64 -8.50 -2.05
N ILE A 121 4.09 -7.29 -1.98
CA ILE A 121 4.83 -6.04 -2.13
C ILE A 121 4.96 -5.37 -0.77
N TYR A 122 6.16 -4.93 -0.45
CA TYR A 122 6.51 -4.22 0.77
C TYR A 122 7.02 -2.81 0.47
N LYS A 123 6.75 -1.90 1.39
CA LYS A 123 7.28 -0.53 1.44
C LYS A 123 7.69 -0.21 2.87
N ASP A 124 8.95 0.18 3.07
CA ASP A 124 9.53 0.39 4.40
C ASP A 124 9.37 -0.84 5.32
N GLY A 125 9.59 -2.03 4.76
CA GLY A 125 9.40 -3.30 5.47
C GLY A 125 7.95 -3.66 5.82
N LYS A 126 6.96 -2.82 5.49
CA LYS A 126 5.53 -3.06 5.76
C LYS A 126 4.83 -3.58 4.51
N LEU A 127 3.94 -4.55 4.70
CA LEU A 127 3.13 -5.09 3.62
C LEU A 127 2.26 -3.97 3.02
N LEU A 128 2.27 -3.86 1.69
CA LEU A 128 1.50 -2.87 0.93
C LEU A 128 0.38 -3.55 0.14
N ALA A 129 0.72 -4.63 -0.57
CA ALA A 129 -0.20 -5.36 -1.42
C ALA A 129 0.15 -6.85 -1.38
N ILE A 130 -0.87 -7.69 -1.53
CA ILE A 130 -0.73 -9.14 -1.55
C ILE A 130 -1.68 -9.74 -2.58
N LYS A 131 -1.15 -10.65 -3.41
CA LYS A 131 -1.95 -11.53 -4.26
C LYS A 131 -1.75 -12.96 -3.80
N THR A 132 -2.81 -13.56 -3.26
CA THR A 132 -2.76 -14.91 -2.72
C THR A 132 -3.03 -15.98 -3.77
N GLY A 133 -2.55 -17.20 -3.53
CA GLY A 133 -2.94 -18.39 -4.31
C GLY A 133 -2.48 -18.38 -5.77
N VAL A 134 -1.35 -17.74 -6.08
CA VAL A 134 -0.77 -17.72 -7.42
C VAL A 134 -0.33 -19.13 -7.79
N SER A 135 -1.08 -19.78 -8.68
CA SER A 135 -0.83 -21.18 -9.07
C SER A 135 0.36 -21.31 -10.04
N PRO A 136 0.92 -22.51 -10.24
CA PRO A 136 1.94 -22.77 -11.25
C PRO A 136 1.61 -22.15 -12.61
N SER A 137 2.63 -21.56 -13.25
CA SER A 137 2.55 -20.79 -14.51
C SER A 137 1.69 -19.53 -14.49
N GLN A 138 1.04 -19.19 -13.36
CA GLN A 138 0.30 -17.92 -13.22
C GLN A 138 1.21 -16.77 -12.81
N LYS A 139 0.71 -15.54 -13.02
CA LYS A 139 1.38 -14.30 -12.63
C LYS A 139 0.57 -13.53 -11.61
N ALA A 140 1.26 -13.03 -10.59
CA ALA A 140 0.83 -11.85 -9.86
C ALA A 140 1.28 -10.58 -10.60
N VAL A 141 0.42 -9.58 -10.63
CA VAL A 141 0.64 -8.31 -11.32
C VAL A 141 0.33 -7.20 -10.35
N PHE A 142 1.34 -6.40 -10.04
CA PHE A 142 1.24 -5.23 -9.18
C PHE A 142 1.46 -3.96 -9.98
N GLN A 143 0.46 -3.08 -9.98
CA GLN A 143 0.51 -1.73 -10.51
C GLN A 143 0.16 -0.77 -9.37
N ILE A 144 1.20 -0.26 -8.72
CA ILE A 144 1.07 0.71 -7.64
C ILE A 144 1.28 2.11 -8.22
N LYS A 145 0.21 2.91 -8.25
CA LYS A 145 0.30 4.31 -8.64
C LYS A 145 0.95 5.13 -7.52
N PRO A 146 1.61 6.27 -7.83
CA PRO A 146 2.03 7.25 -6.83
C PRO A 146 0.80 8.03 -6.32
N THR A 147 -0.19 7.32 -5.78
CA THR A 147 -1.37 7.87 -5.14
C THR A 147 -1.52 7.29 -3.76
N LEU A 148 -2.07 8.07 -2.84
CA LEU A 148 -2.34 7.66 -1.45
C LEU A 148 -3.83 7.79 -1.19
N TRP A 149 -4.45 6.71 -0.76
CA TRP A 149 -5.83 6.71 -0.32
C TRP A 149 -5.87 6.98 1.16
N VAL A 150 -6.79 7.84 1.59
CA VAL A 150 -6.95 8.23 2.99
C VAL A 150 -8.41 8.22 3.40
N GLY A 151 -8.68 7.76 4.61
CA GLY A 151 -10.00 7.85 5.20
C GLY A 151 -9.99 7.69 6.71
N VAL A 152 -11.15 7.98 7.31
CA VAL A 152 -11.39 7.80 8.74
C VAL A 152 -12.03 6.45 8.97
N VAL A 153 -11.46 5.66 9.87
CA VAL A 153 -11.93 4.31 10.20
C VAL A 153 -11.84 4.06 11.70
N SER A 154 -12.41 2.95 12.15
CA SER A 154 -12.28 2.49 13.54
C SER A 154 -11.73 1.07 13.59
N GLN A 155 -10.98 0.77 14.65
CA GLN A 155 -10.46 -0.56 14.96
C GLN A 155 -9.56 -1.13 13.85
N ILE A 156 -8.76 -0.28 13.21
CA ILE A 156 -7.80 -0.74 12.21
C ILE A 156 -6.39 -0.85 12.82
N GLU A 157 -5.69 -1.91 12.44
CA GLU A 157 -4.31 -2.12 12.83
C GLU A 157 -3.39 -1.90 11.63
N GLU A 158 -2.30 -1.17 11.86
CA GLU A 158 -1.29 -0.94 10.83
C GLU A 158 -0.68 -2.27 10.35
N GLY A 159 -0.48 -2.39 9.03
CA GLY A 159 0.03 -3.60 8.39
C GLY A 159 -0.98 -4.73 8.25
N LYS A 160 -2.24 -4.57 8.68
CA LYS A 160 -3.30 -5.56 8.48
C LYS A 160 -4.06 -5.33 7.19
N VAL A 161 -4.52 -6.43 6.62
CA VAL A 161 -5.48 -6.44 5.51
C VAL A 161 -6.78 -5.78 5.96
N MET A 162 -7.26 -4.83 5.18
CA MET A 162 -8.56 -4.19 5.34
C MET A 162 -9.64 -4.99 4.60
N ASN A 163 -10.82 -5.08 5.21
CA ASN A 163 -11.97 -5.70 4.56
C ASN A 163 -12.57 -4.76 3.48
N SER A 164 -13.36 -5.33 2.58
CA SER A 164 -13.97 -4.58 1.47
C SER A 164 -14.97 -3.52 1.93
N ALA A 165 -15.63 -3.72 3.07
CA ALA A 165 -16.59 -2.75 3.63
C ALA A 165 -15.91 -1.45 4.07
N VAL A 166 -14.75 -1.55 4.75
CA VAL A 166 -13.94 -0.38 5.12
C VAL A 166 -13.43 0.31 3.85
N MET A 167 -13.00 -0.46 2.85
CA MET A 167 -12.53 0.11 1.58
C MET A 167 -13.62 0.85 0.80
N SER A 168 -14.88 0.40 0.84
CA SER A 168 -15.97 1.08 0.13
C SER A 168 -16.32 2.45 0.72
N ASP A 169 -16.02 2.65 1.99
CA ASP A 169 -16.28 3.92 2.67
C ASP A 169 -15.18 4.95 2.40
N ILE A 170 -13.96 4.49 2.08
CA ILE A 170 -12.80 5.34 1.80
C ILE A 170 -12.72 5.73 0.32
N ASN A 171 -13.03 7.00 0.05
CA ASN A 171 -13.16 7.51 -1.31
C ASN A 171 -12.20 8.67 -1.67
N THR A 172 -11.32 9.08 -0.76
CA THR A 172 -10.37 10.16 -1.04
C THR A 172 -9.04 9.60 -1.54
N GLU A 173 -8.70 9.94 -2.78
CA GLU A 173 -7.42 9.66 -3.43
C GLU A 173 -6.59 10.94 -3.53
N LEU A 174 -5.35 10.90 -3.05
CA LEU A 174 -4.39 11.99 -3.12
C LEU A 174 -3.30 11.63 -4.14
N GLY A 175 -3.16 12.44 -5.18
CA GLY A 175 -2.11 12.26 -6.19
C GLY A 175 -0.76 12.79 -5.69
N LEU A 176 0.29 11.98 -5.80
CA LEU A 176 1.65 12.33 -5.34
C LEU A 176 2.67 12.38 -6.47
N ILE A 177 2.22 12.46 -7.73
CA ILE A 177 3.11 12.61 -8.89
C ILE A 177 3.90 13.90 -8.76
N GLY A 178 5.23 13.79 -8.77
CA GLY A 178 6.13 14.93 -8.68
C GLY A 178 6.18 15.59 -7.31
N VAL A 179 5.48 15.09 -6.30
CA VAL A 179 5.48 15.66 -4.95
C VAL A 179 6.74 15.20 -4.21
N LYS A 180 7.49 16.15 -3.67
CA LYS A 180 8.62 15.93 -2.76
C LYS A 180 8.16 15.94 -1.31
N SER A 181 7.30 16.91 -0.96
CA SER A 181 6.66 16.98 0.35
C SER A 181 5.31 17.68 0.29
N ALA A 182 4.40 17.37 1.23
CA ALA A 182 3.12 18.05 1.36
C ALA A 182 2.50 17.82 2.74
N ASP A 183 1.61 18.72 3.14
CA ASP A 183 0.69 18.49 4.24
C ASP A 183 -0.56 17.75 3.72
N ILE A 184 -1.06 16.80 4.50
CA ILE A 184 -2.37 16.18 4.29
C ILE A 184 -3.30 16.73 5.36
N VAL A 185 -4.16 17.66 4.96
CA VAL A 185 -5.05 18.38 5.89
C VAL A 185 -6.40 17.68 5.96
N MET A 186 -6.81 17.29 7.17
CA MET A 186 -8.12 16.73 7.47
C MET A 186 -9.04 17.80 8.06
N THR A 187 -10.21 17.99 7.45
CA THR A 187 -11.26 18.89 7.95
C THR A 187 -12.61 18.16 8.04
N GLY A 188 -13.63 18.83 8.56
CA GLY A 188 -14.97 18.26 8.72
C GLY A 188 -15.14 17.50 10.03
N GLY A 189 -16.03 16.51 10.08
CA GLY A 189 -16.37 15.79 11.32
C GLY A 189 -17.37 16.54 12.20
N GLY A 190 -17.40 16.19 13.48
CA GLY A 190 -18.33 16.72 14.48
C GLY A 190 -19.32 15.68 15.00
N ILE A 191 -20.24 16.11 15.87
CA ILE A 191 -21.29 15.26 16.47
C ILE A 191 -22.68 15.83 16.16
N GLY A 192 -23.68 14.94 16.11
CA GLY A 192 -25.08 15.31 15.93
C GLY A 192 -25.41 15.85 14.54
N THR A 193 -26.47 16.65 14.45
CA THR A 193 -27.03 17.15 13.18
C THR A 193 -26.15 18.17 12.47
N ALA A 194 -25.12 18.71 13.16
CA ALA A 194 -24.15 19.64 12.60
C ALA A 194 -22.87 18.94 12.08
N ALA A 195 -22.77 17.61 12.23
CA ALA A 195 -21.61 16.86 11.75
C ALA A 195 -21.51 16.95 10.22
N SER A 196 -20.29 17.19 9.76
CA SER A 196 -19.94 17.23 8.33
C SER A 196 -19.08 16.02 7.96
N LYS A 197 -19.07 15.65 6.68
CA LYS A 197 -18.19 14.58 6.21
C LYS A 197 -16.73 14.99 6.38
N PHE A 198 -15.88 14.04 6.77
CA PHE A 198 -14.44 14.23 6.73
C PHE A 198 -13.98 14.49 5.30
N GLN A 199 -13.07 15.45 5.15
CA GLN A 199 -12.45 15.80 3.88
C GLN A 199 -10.94 15.80 4.05
N PHE A 200 -10.23 15.38 3.01
CA PHE A 200 -8.78 15.40 2.97
C PHE A 200 -8.33 16.10 1.69
N HIS A 201 -7.30 16.94 1.81
CA HIS A 201 -6.66 17.59 0.67
C HIS A 201 -5.17 17.78 0.95
N LEU A 202 -4.41 18.04 -0.12
CA LEU A 202 -3.01 18.39 -0.01
C LEU A 202 -2.86 19.90 0.12
N ASP A 203 -1.98 20.33 1.03
CA ASP A 203 -1.54 21.72 1.17
C ASP A 203 -0.01 21.79 1.29
N ASN A 204 0.56 22.99 1.18
CA ASN A 204 2.00 23.25 1.32
C ASN A 204 2.87 22.33 0.44
N ILE A 205 2.42 22.06 -0.79
CA ILE A 205 3.04 21.10 -1.71
C ILE A 205 4.36 21.64 -2.25
N VAL A 206 5.42 20.85 -2.10
CA VAL A 206 6.73 21.07 -2.72
C VAL A 206 6.94 20.00 -3.78
N TYR A 207 7.32 20.41 -4.99
CA TYR A 207 7.60 19.51 -6.11
C TYR A 207 9.09 19.17 -6.23
N VAL A 208 9.40 18.04 -6.88
CA VAL A 208 10.77 17.60 -7.23
C VAL A 208 11.37 18.36 -8.40
#